data_AF-A0A2E0CJ34-F1
#
_entry.id   AF-A0A2E0CJ34-F1
#
_cell.length_a   1.000
_cell.length_b   1.000
_cell.length_c   1.000
_cell.angle_alpha   90.00
_cell.angle_beta   90.00
_cell.angle_gamma   90.00
#
_symmetry.space_group_name_H-M   'P 1'
#
loop_
_entity.id
_entity.type
_entity.pdbx_description
1 polymer ?
#
loop_
_entity_poly.entity_id
_entity_poly.type
_entity_poly.pdbx_seq_one_letter_code
_entity_poly.pdbx_strand_id
1 'polypeptide(L)' 'MEHESFIWSWLTYGWLVQNLGIIIVILLLGIVILFIFPILLGYDIKKEAAKKEINQKEFNKD' A
#
# COMPACT_ATOMS: atom_id res chain seq x y z
N MET A 1 28.90 11.42 29.89
CA MET A 1 27.44 11.25 29.93
C MET A 1 26.75 12.07 28.82
N GLU A 2 27.33 12.15 27.62
CA GLU A 2 26.76 12.98 26.54
C GLU A 2 26.17 12.15 25.38
N HIS A 3 26.57 10.88 25.24
CA HIS A 3 26.12 9.99 24.17
C HIS A 3 24.65 9.56 24.28
N GLU A 4 24.09 9.57 25.48
CA GLU A 4 22.66 9.26 25.71
C GLU A 4 21.76 10.35 25.09
N SER A 5 22.19 11.62 25.14
CA SER A 5 21.35 12.77 24.73
C SER A 5 21.04 12.82 23.23
N PHE A 6 21.94 12.28 22.40
CA PHE A 6 21.79 12.30 20.95
C PHE A 6 20.70 11.32 20.47
N ILE A 7 20.61 10.15 21.12
CA ILE A 7 19.61 9.11 20.83
C ILE A 7 18.20 9.55 21.26
N TRP A 8 18.07 10.42 22.27
CA TRP A 8 16.75 10.93 22.66
C TRP A 8 16.37 12.22 21.94
N SER A 9 17.33 12.99 21.41
CA SER A 9 17.08 14.25 20.71
C SER A 9 16.25 14.09 19.42
N TRP A 10 16.45 12.98 18.69
CA TRP A 10 15.65 12.67 17.50
C TRP A 10 14.25 12.12 17.84
N LEU A 11 13.99 11.69 19.07
CA LEU A 11 12.67 11.22 19.52
C LEU A 11 12.04 12.16 20.55
N THR A 12 12.39 13.46 20.49
CA THR A 12 11.75 14.47 21.33
C THR A 12 10.40 14.87 20.76
N TYR A 13 9.50 15.32 21.64
CA TYR A 13 8.21 15.90 21.25
C TYR A 13 8.35 17.04 20.22
N GLY A 14 9.35 17.91 20.39
CA GLY A 14 9.60 19.02 19.46
C GLY A 14 10.00 18.55 18.07
N TRP A 15 10.88 17.54 17.98
CA TRP A 15 11.26 16.94 16.70
C TRP A 15 10.07 16.26 16.02
N LEU A 16 9.25 15.53 16.80
CA LEU A 16 8.09 14.82 16.27
C LEU A 16 7.07 15.78 15.65
N VAL A 17 6.76 16.89 16.32
CA VAL A 17 5.80 17.89 15.81
C VAL A 17 6.32 18.55 14.53
N GLN A 18 7.62 18.85 14.45
CA GLN A 18 8.25 19.42 13.25
C GLN A 18 8.23 18.45 12.06
N ASN A 19 8.37 17.14 12.32
CA ASN A 19 8.40 16.09 11.29
C ASN A 19 7.04 15.39 11.10
N LEU A 20 6.01 15.76 11.85
CA LEU A 20 4.71 15.07 11.83
C LEU A 20 4.10 15.08 10.42
N GLY A 21 4.23 16.20 9.70
CA GLY A 21 3.77 16.31 8.32
C GLY A 21 4.46 15.32 7.38
N ILE A 22 5.78 15.19 7.45
CA ILE A 22 6.52 14.24 6.59
C ILE A 22 6.21 12.79 6.96
N ILE A 23 6.04 12.49 8.25
CA ILE A 23 5.62 11.17 8.75
C ILE A 23 4.25 10.80 8.19
N ILE A 24 3.28 11.72 8.19
CA ILE A 24 1.95 11.49 7.62
C ILE A 24 2.02 11.23 6.12
N VAL A 25 2.84 11.99 5.38
CA VAL A 25 3.03 11.78 3.93
C VAL A 25 3.61 10.40 3.65
N ILE A 26 4.63 9.98 4.40
CA ILE A 26 5.22 8.64 4.27
C ILE A 26 4.20 7.56 4.63
N LEU A 27 3.38 7.78 5.66
CA LEU A 27 2.34 6.86 6.07
C LEU A 27 1.27 6.69 4.97
N LEU A 28 0.81 7.79 4.38
CA LEU A 28 -0.14 7.76 3.26
C LEU A 28 0.45 7.05 2.05
N LEU A 29 1.72 7.29 1.74
CA LEU A 29 2.42 6.59 0.66
C LEU A 29 2.48 5.08 0.94
N GLY A 30 2.79 4.68 2.17
CA GLY A 30 2.81 3.28 2.60
C GLY A 30 1.44 2.61 2.46
N ILE A 31 0.36 3.31 2.81
CA ILE A 31 -1.01 2.84 2.60
C ILE A 31 -1.28 2.63 1.11
N VAL A 32 -0.99 3.62 0.26
CA VAL A 32 -1.19 3.52 -1.20
C VAL A 32 -0.45 2.30 -1.77
N ILE A 33 0.81 2.09 -1.36
CA ILE A 33 1.61 0.93 -1.78
C ILE A 33 0.98 -0.38 -1.30
N LEU A 34 0.49 -0.43 -0.06
CA LEU A 34 -0.18 -1.61 0.48
C LEU A 34 -1.44 -1.98 -0.32
N PHE A 35 -2.14 -0.97 -0.87
CA PHE A 35 -3.32 -1.15 -1.72
C PHE A 35 -2.99 -1.57 -3.16
N ILE A 36 -1.74 -1.48 -3.63
CA ILE A 36 -1.36 -1.95 -4.97
C ILE A 36 -1.63 -3.46 -5.10
N PHE A 37 -1.28 -4.24 -4.08
CA PHE A 37 -1.45 -5.70 -4.08
C PHE A 37 -2.90 -6.16 -4.30
N PRO A 38 -3.91 -5.72 -3.51
CA PRO A 38 -5.30 -6.10 -3.74
C PRO A 38 -5.86 -5.58 -5.07
N ILE A 39 -5.37 -4.44 -5.58
CA ILE A 39 -5.78 -3.91 -6.89
C ILE A 39 -5.31 -4.83 -8.02
N LEU A 40 -4.05 -5.31 -7.97
CA LEU A 40 -3.52 -6.25 -8.95
C LEU A 40 -4.26 -7.60 -8.89
N LEU A 41 -4.50 -8.13 -7.69
CA LEU A 41 -5.28 -9.36 -7.51
C LEU A 41 -6.69 -9.24 -8.08
N GLY A 42 -7.37 -8.11 -7.84
CA GLY A 42 -8.70 -7.85 -8.38
C GLY A 42 -8.73 -7.82 -9.90
N TYR A 43 -7.66 -7.34 -10.55
CA TYR A 43 -7.56 -7.30 -12.00
C TYR A 43 -7.38 -8.69 -12.62
N ASP A 44 -6.50 -9.52 -12.05
CA ASP A 44 -6.26 -10.88 -12.53
C ASP A 44 -7.51 -11.75 -12.40
N ILE A 45 -8.20 -11.68 -11.25
CA ILE A 45 -9.44 -12.43 -11.02
C ILE A 45 -10.52 -12.04 -12.05
N LYS A 46 -10.68 -10.73 -12.32
CA LYS A 46 -11.66 -10.25 -13.33
C LYS A 46 -11.31 -10.75 -14.74
N LYS A 47 -10.03 -10.75 -15.10
CA LYS A 47 -9.57 -11.21 -16.41
C LYS A 47 -9.80 -12.71 -16.60
N GLU A 48 -9.52 -13.52 -15.59
CA GLU A 48 -9.76 -14.97 -15.64
C GLU A 48 -11.24 -15.30 -15.67
N ALA A 49 -12.06 -14.60 -14.87
CA ALA A 49 -13.52 -14.75 -14.88
C ALA A 49 -14.10 -14.41 -16.26
N ALA A 50 -13.71 -13.27 -16.85
CA ALA A 50 -14.15 -12.87 -18.19
C ALA A 50 -13.73 -13.89 -19.27
N LYS A 51 -12.52 -14.45 -19.19
CA LYS A 51 -12.03 -15.47 -20.13
C LYS A 51 -12.84 -16.77 -20.05
N LYS A 52 -13.26 -17.18 -18.85
CA LYS A 52 -14.10 -18.37 -18.66
C LYS A 52 -15.50 -18.18 -19.22
N GLU A 53 -16.11 -17.00 -19.03
CA GLU A 53 -17.43 -16.70 -19.59
C GLU A 53 -17.46 -16.69 -21.11
N ILE A 54 -16.41 -16.17 -21.77
CA ILE A 54 -16.31 -16.18 -23.24
C ILE A 54 -16.18 -17.62 -23.75
N ASN A 55 -15.29 -18.42 -23.14
CA ASN A 55 -15.09 -19.82 -23.57
C ASN A 55 -16.34 -20.69 -23.36
N GLN A 56 -17.13 -20.46 -22.31
CA GLN A 56 -18.38 -21.19 -22.07
C GLN A 56 -19.46 -20.84 -23.11
N LYS A 57 -19.56 -19.57 -23.51
CA LYS A 57 -20.53 -19.12 -24.53
C LYS A 57 -20.22 -19.67 -25.92
N GLU A 58 -18.95 -19.83 -26.26
CA GLU A 58 -18.51 -20.44 -27.53
C GLU A 58 -18.83 -21.95 -27.55
N PHE A 59 -18.59 -22.67 -26.44
CA PHE A 59 -18.88 -24.12 -26.35
C PHE A 59 -20.38 -24.46 -26.39
N ASN A 60 -21.25 -23.53 -25.99
CA ASN A 60 -22.70 -23.76 -25.89
C ASN A 60 -23.47 -23.24 -27.12
N LYS A 61 -22.77 -22.91 -28.21
CA LYS A 61 -23.32 -22.36 -29.46
C LYS A 61 -23.34 -23.37 -30.62
N ASP A 62 -22.74 -24.54 -30.44
CA ASP A 62 -22.82 -25.71 -31.32
C ASP A 62 -23.96 -26.66 -30.91
#